data_AF-A0A1G3M2A5-F1
#
_entry.id   AF-A0A1G3M2A5-F1
#
_cell.length_a   1.000
_cell.length_b   1.000
_cell.length_c   1.000
_cell.angle_alpha   90.00
_cell.angle_beta   90.00
_cell.angle_gamma   90.00
#
_symmetry.space_group_name_H-M   'P 1'
#
loop_
_entity.id
_entity.type
_entity.pdbx_description
1 polymer ?
#
loop_
_entity_poly.entity_id
_entity_poly.type
_entity_poly.pdbx_seq_one_letter_code
_entity_poly.pdbx_strand_id
1 'polypeptide(L)'
;MAILEEIEQQAKIYAQQREKLAEIVTALNDGMEALKRSHMTRLKNAVNRAAEAGDALHALIEASPDLFIRPKSLILHGIKLGYAKGKGKIEWDDPDQVVKLIKRHYPDLADVLITTTEKPARDALNNLTAAELKKLGVSVTEGGDAVFIKPADSEVDKLVNALLKGAMEEQAA
;
A
#
# COMPACT_ATOMS: atom_id res chain seq x y z
N MET A 1 -19.69 -27.28 32.34
CA MET A 1 -20.72 -26.75 31.42
C MET A 1 -20.81 -25.28 31.69
N ALA A 2 -20.36 -24.44 30.76
CA ALA A 2 -20.55 -22.99 30.91
C ALA A 2 -22.05 -22.73 30.87
N ILE A 3 -22.54 -22.01 31.88
CA ILE A 3 -23.95 -21.65 31.98
C ILE A 3 -24.15 -20.48 31.01
N LEU A 4 -25.28 -20.43 30.29
CA LEU A 4 -25.57 -19.32 29.35
C LEU A 4 -25.35 -17.94 29.99
N GLU A 5 -25.61 -17.84 31.28
CA GLU A 5 -25.42 -16.66 32.13
C GLU A 5 -23.94 -16.23 32.25
N GLU A 6 -22.99 -17.17 32.29
CA GLU A 6 -21.54 -16.87 32.29
C GLU A 6 -21.09 -16.33 30.92
N ILE A 7 -21.64 -16.88 29.83
CA ILE A 7 -21.37 -16.40 28.46
C ILE A 7 -21.94 -15.00 28.28
N GLU A 8 -23.13 -14.73 28.78
CA GLU A 8 -23.76 -13.40 28.75
C GLU A 8 -22.93 -12.36 29.53
N GLN A 9 -22.47 -12.70 30.73
CA GLN A 9 -21.60 -11.82 31.51
C GLN A 9 -20.27 -11.53 30.79
N GLN A 10 -19.63 -12.56 30.22
CA GLN A 10 -18.39 -12.37 29.46
C GLN A 10 -18.61 -11.58 28.17
N ALA A 11 -19.73 -11.80 27.47
CA ALA A 11 -20.10 -11.02 26.29
C ALA A 11 -20.31 -9.53 26.65
N LYS A 12 -20.93 -9.24 27.80
CA LYS A 12 -21.10 -7.88 28.31
C LYS A 12 -19.76 -7.21 28.63
N ILE A 13 -18.85 -7.91 29.32
CA ILE A 13 -17.51 -7.40 29.62
C ILE A 13 -16.74 -7.14 28.32
N TYR A 14 -16.79 -8.08 27.37
CA TYR A 14 -16.15 -7.95 26.07
C TYR A 14 -16.67 -6.73 25.31
N ALA A 15 -18.00 -6.52 25.26
CA ALA A 15 -18.60 -5.34 24.63
C ALA A 15 -18.12 -4.03 25.26
N GLN A 16 -18.06 -3.94 26.59
CA GLN A 16 -17.59 -2.74 27.29
C GLN A 16 -16.11 -2.43 27.05
N GLN A 17 -15.24 -3.45 27.04
CA GLN A 17 -13.81 -3.25 26.74
C GLN A 17 -13.60 -2.81 25.30
N ARG A 18 -14.43 -3.34 24.40
CA ARG A 18 -14.39 -2.99 22.98
C ARG A 18 -14.85 -1.56 22.72
N GLU A 19 -15.88 -1.10 23.42
CA GLU A 19 -16.33 0.29 23.37
C GLU A 19 -15.19 1.25 23.79
N LYS A 20 -14.51 0.96 24.91
CA LYS A 20 -13.33 1.73 25.34
C LYS A 20 -12.21 1.72 24.30
N LEU A 21 -11.96 0.57 23.67
CA LEU A 21 -10.95 0.47 22.62
C LEU A 21 -11.34 1.33 21.39
N ALA A 22 -12.62 1.32 21.01
CA ALA A 22 -13.13 2.15 19.92
C ALA A 22 -13.01 3.65 20.23
N GLU A 23 -13.29 4.07 21.46
CA GLU A 23 -13.09 5.46 21.91
C GLU A 23 -11.62 5.88 21.77
N ILE A 24 -10.68 5.05 22.24
CA ILE A 24 -9.24 5.32 22.16
C ILE A 24 -8.78 5.42 20.70
N VAL A 25 -9.21 4.49 19.84
CA VAL A 25 -8.85 4.48 18.41
C VAL A 25 -9.42 5.71 17.70
N THR A 26 -10.64 6.12 18.04
CA THR A 26 -11.27 7.33 17.49
C THR A 26 -10.49 8.58 17.91
N ALA A 27 -10.18 8.72 19.20
CA ALA A 27 -9.38 9.84 19.70
C ALA A 27 -7.98 9.90 19.06
N LEU A 28 -7.35 8.74 18.83
CA LEU A 28 -6.05 8.67 18.16
C LEU A 28 -6.15 9.10 16.70
N ASN A 29 -7.14 8.61 15.96
CA ASN A 29 -7.37 8.99 14.56
C ASN A 29 -7.69 10.47 14.43
N ASP A 30 -8.53 11.02 15.29
CA ASP A 30 -8.86 12.45 15.32
C ASP A 30 -7.61 13.30 15.59
N GLY A 31 -6.75 12.86 16.52
CA GLY A 31 -5.46 13.50 16.79
C GLY A 31 -4.52 13.47 15.58
N MET A 32 -4.42 12.32 14.89
CA MET A 32 -3.63 12.20 13.65
C MET A 32 -4.17 13.09 12.53
N GLU A 33 -5.49 13.15 12.36
CA GLU A 33 -6.11 14.04 11.38
C GLU A 33 -5.89 15.51 11.71
N ALA A 34 -6.02 15.90 12.97
CA ALA A 34 -5.77 17.28 13.41
C ALA A 34 -4.32 17.69 13.16
N LEU A 35 -3.36 16.82 13.49
CA LEU A 35 -1.94 17.03 13.22
C LEU A 35 -1.67 17.10 11.71
N LYS A 36 -2.27 16.20 10.92
CA LYS A 36 -2.16 16.23 9.46
C LYS A 36 -2.69 17.55 8.92
N ARG A 37 -3.87 18.01 9.36
CA ARG A 37 -4.48 19.28 8.91
C ARG A 37 -3.62 20.49 9.28
N SER A 38 -3.10 20.56 10.51
CA SER A 38 -2.28 21.67 10.98
C SER A 38 -0.94 21.77 10.23
N HIS A 39 -0.30 20.62 9.99
CA HIS A 39 0.99 20.57 9.29
C HIS A 39 0.85 20.60 7.77
N MET A 40 -0.29 20.22 7.19
CA MET A 40 -0.50 20.21 5.74
C MET A 40 -0.31 21.59 5.13
N THR A 41 -0.83 22.65 5.77
CA THR A 41 -0.68 24.02 5.27
C THR A 41 0.78 24.45 5.30
N ARG A 42 1.51 24.16 6.40
CA ARG A 42 2.94 24.47 6.51
C ARG A 42 3.77 23.67 5.50
N LEU A 43 3.42 22.39 5.28
CA LEU A 43 4.06 21.54 4.29
C LEU A 43 3.83 22.08 2.87
N LYS A 44 2.59 22.42 2.50
CA LYS A 44 2.28 23.04 1.20
C LYS A 44 3.09 24.31 0.96
N ASN A 45 3.17 25.19 1.97
CA ASN A 45 3.97 26.40 1.87
C ASN A 45 5.47 26.11 1.72
N ALA A 46 6.00 25.11 2.44
CA ALA A 46 7.40 24.71 2.32
C ALA A 46 7.70 24.08 0.95
N VAL A 47 6.78 23.26 0.43
CA VAL A 47 6.86 22.67 -0.91
C VAL A 47 6.85 23.75 -1.99
N ASN A 48 5.94 24.72 -1.90
CA ASN A 48 5.88 25.83 -2.87
C ASN A 48 7.17 26.65 -2.86
N ARG A 49 7.71 26.98 -1.68
CA ARG A 49 9.00 27.69 -1.58
C ARG A 49 10.17 26.88 -2.15
N ALA A 50 10.18 25.57 -1.93
CA ALA A 50 11.19 24.69 -2.50
C ALA A 50 11.05 24.59 -4.02
N ALA A 51 9.82 24.56 -4.54
CA ALA A 51 9.53 24.56 -5.98
C ALA A 51 9.99 25.89 -6.62
N GLU A 52 9.62 27.04 -6.06
CA GLU A 52 10.06 28.37 -6.52
C GLU A 52 11.59 28.49 -6.57
N ALA A 53 12.29 28.00 -5.54
CA ALA A 53 13.75 27.98 -5.51
C ALA A 53 14.34 27.02 -6.56
N GLY A 54 13.69 25.88 -6.79
CA GLY A 54 14.04 24.94 -7.85
C GLY A 54 13.85 25.53 -9.25
N ASP A 55 12.73 26.20 -9.49
CA ASP A 55 12.40 26.85 -10.77
C ASP A 55 13.37 28.01 -11.05
N ALA A 56 13.70 28.82 -10.03
CA ALA A 56 14.70 29.86 -10.14
C ALA A 56 16.08 29.29 -10.50
N LEU A 57 16.48 28.18 -9.86
CA LEU A 57 17.74 27.51 -10.15
C LEU A 57 17.75 26.90 -11.56
N HIS A 58 16.62 26.33 -11.99
CA HIS A 58 16.44 25.80 -13.34
C HIS A 58 16.57 26.91 -14.39
N ALA A 59 15.90 28.04 -14.20
CA ALA A 59 15.97 29.20 -15.09
C ALA A 59 17.40 29.75 -15.21
N LEU A 60 18.17 29.75 -14.11
CA LEU A 60 19.58 30.16 -14.12
C LEU A 60 20.48 29.18 -14.90
N ILE A 61 20.21 27.89 -14.79
CA ILE A 61 20.94 26.84 -15.54
C ILE A 61 20.62 26.93 -17.04
N GLU A 62 19.37 27.21 -17.40
CA GLU A 62 18.95 27.46 -18.79
C GLU A 62 19.56 28.75 -19.36
N ALA A 63 19.65 29.81 -18.56
CA ALA A 63 20.26 31.07 -18.97
C ALA A 63 21.79 30.98 -19.12
N SER A 64 22.43 29.99 -18.51
CA SER A 64 23.90 29.82 -18.50
C SER A 64 24.34 28.44 -19.01
N PRO A 65 24.03 28.07 -20.28
CA PRO A 65 24.38 26.76 -20.83
C PRO A 65 25.89 26.55 -20.93
N ASP A 66 26.67 27.63 -21.07
CA ASP A 66 28.11 27.60 -21.24
C ASP A 66 28.86 27.01 -20.04
N LEU A 67 28.29 27.17 -18.83
CA LEU A 67 28.86 26.66 -17.58
C LEU A 67 28.73 25.12 -17.46
N PHE A 68 27.92 24.48 -18.30
CA PHE A 68 27.63 23.04 -18.26
C PHE A 68 28.08 22.29 -19.52
N ILE A 69 29.03 22.84 -20.29
CA ILE A 69 29.57 22.17 -21.48
C ILE A 69 30.51 21.01 -21.07
N ARG A 70 31.42 21.26 -20.11
CA ARG A 70 32.32 20.27 -19.48
C ARG A 70 32.75 20.74 -18.08
N PRO A 71 32.25 20.15 -16.97
CA PRO A 71 31.39 18.97 -16.88
C PRO A 71 29.90 19.27 -17.11
N LYS A 72 29.16 18.30 -17.66
CA LYS A 72 27.71 18.42 -17.93
C LYS A 72 26.84 18.41 -16.67
N SER A 73 27.42 18.08 -15.53
CA SER A 73 26.76 18.13 -14.23
C SER A 73 27.77 18.48 -13.15
N LEU A 74 27.36 19.31 -12.19
CA LEU A 74 28.11 19.74 -11.02
C LEU A 74 27.30 19.41 -9.76
N ILE A 75 27.96 19.20 -8.62
CA ILE A 75 27.28 19.06 -7.32
C ILE A 75 27.61 20.30 -6.51
N LEU A 76 26.60 21.12 -6.21
CA LEU A 76 26.73 22.31 -5.38
C LEU A 76 25.81 22.16 -4.17
N HIS A 77 26.35 22.34 -2.97
CA HIS A 77 25.59 22.24 -1.72
C HIS A 77 24.79 20.92 -1.57
N GLY A 78 25.33 19.83 -2.11
CA GLY A 78 24.67 18.51 -2.11
C GLY A 78 23.60 18.31 -3.20
N ILE A 79 23.35 19.33 -4.03
CA ILE A 79 22.39 19.26 -5.14
C ILE A 79 23.16 19.07 -6.45
N LYS A 80 22.84 18.01 -7.19
CA LYS A 80 23.41 17.74 -8.51
C LYS A 80 22.65 18.54 -9.57
N LEU A 81 23.36 19.44 -10.25
CA LEU A 81 22.84 20.41 -11.21
C LEU A 81 23.49 20.20 -12.57
N GLY A 82 22.75 20.42 -13.65
CA GLY A 82 23.26 20.41 -15.02
C GLY A 82 22.38 19.64 -15.98
N TYR A 83 22.90 19.43 -17.19
CA TYR A 83 22.15 18.81 -18.28
C TYR A 83 22.29 17.30 -18.24
N ALA A 84 21.23 16.63 -17.81
CA ALA A 84 21.05 15.20 -18.06
C ALA A 84 20.42 15.02 -19.45
N LYS A 85 20.85 14.00 -20.20
CA LYS A 85 20.05 13.53 -21.33
C LYS A 85 18.69 13.07 -20.77
N GLY A 86 17.60 13.63 -21.29
CA GLY A 86 16.25 13.20 -20.92
C GLY A 86 16.18 11.68 -21.08
N LYS A 87 15.73 11.00 -20.02
CA LYS A 87 15.33 9.59 -20.14
C LYS A 87 14.22 9.58 -21.17
N GLY A 88 14.45 8.97 -22.34
CA GLY A 88 13.43 8.89 -23.38
C GLY A 88 12.15 8.35 -22.75
N LYS A 89 11.11 9.18 -22.71
CA LYS A 89 9.80 8.72 -22.29
C LYS A 89 9.33 7.77 -23.37
N ILE A 90 9.20 6.51 -23.02
CA ILE A 90 8.51 5.56 -23.87
C ILE A 90 7.04 5.72 -23.46
N GLU A 91 6.32 6.54 -24.22
CA GLU A 91 4.87 6.66 -24.11
C GLU A 91 4.27 5.69 -25.13
N TRP A 92 3.30 4.91 -24.69
CA TRP A 92 2.53 3.99 -25.52
C TRP A 92 1.06 4.37 -25.40
N ASP A 93 0.43 4.69 -26.53
CA ASP A 93 -0.99 5.07 -26.57
C ASP A 93 -1.91 3.88 -26.28
N ASP A 94 -1.52 2.67 -26.71
CA ASP A 94 -2.28 1.44 -26.50
C ASP A 94 -1.35 0.29 -26.04
N PRO A 95 -1.42 -0.12 -24.76
CA PRO A 95 -0.61 -1.21 -24.24
C PRO A 95 -0.89 -2.56 -24.93
N ASP A 96 -2.12 -2.82 -25.38
CA ASP A 96 -2.48 -4.08 -26.03
C ASP A 96 -1.91 -4.19 -27.44
N GLN A 97 -1.90 -3.07 -28.18
CA GLN A 97 -1.25 -2.99 -29.49
C GLN A 97 0.26 -3.18 -29.36
N VAL A 98 0.88 -2.59 -28.34
CA VAL A 98 2.32 -2.74 -28.07
C VAL A 98 2.67 -4.18 -27.74
N VAL A 99 1.88 -4.86 -26.90
CA VAL A 99 2.07 -6.30 -26.61
C VAL A 99 1.95 -7.16 -27.87
N LYS A 100 0.97 -6.88 -28.75
CA LYS A 100 0.82 -7.60 -30.04
C LYS A 100 2.01 -7.38 -30.98
N LEU A 101 2.51 -6.14 -31.05
CA LEU A 101 3.66 -5.80 -31.89
C LEU A 101 4.97 -6.37 -31.33
N ILE A 102 5.14 -6.40 -30.02
CA ILE A 102 6.26 -7.07 -29.35
C ILE A 102 6.25 -8.56 -29.71
N LYS A 103 5.10 -9.24 -29.59
CA LYS A 103 4.97 -10.66 -29.99
C LYS A 103 5.23 -10.91 -31.48
N ARG A 104 4.95 -9.94 -32.35
CA ARG A 104 5.12 -10.06 -33.82
C ARG A 104 6.54 -9.76 -34.30
N HIS A 105 7.18 -8.74 -33.76
CA HIS A 105 8.48 -8.26 -34.23
C HIS A 105 9.66 -8.79 -33.41
N TYR A 106 9.43 -9.09 -32.14
CA TYR A 106 10.46 -9.58 -31.22
C TYR A 106 9.92 -10.76 -30.41
N PRO A 107 9.55 -11.87 -31.07
CA PRO A 107 9.05 -13.05 -30.38
C PRO A 107 10.05 -13.58 -29.34
N ASP A 108 11.36 -13.48 -29.63
CA ASP A 108 12.43 -13.95 -28.75
C ASP A 108 12.63 -13.08 -27.49
N LEU A 109 12.13 -11.84 -27.48
CA LEU A 109 12.21 -10.91 -26.35
C LEU A 109 10.84 -10.64 -25.72
N ALA A 110 9.78 -11.30 -26.19
CA ALA A 110 8.42 -11.09 -25.72
C ALA A 110 8.29 -11.40 -24.23
N ASP A 111 8.97 -12.43 -23.73
CA ASP A 111 8.97 -12.79 -22.31
C ASP A 111 9.71 -11.79 -21.41
N VAL A 112 10.63 -11.00 -21.98
CA VAL A 112 11.37 -9.95 -21.24
C VAL A 112 10.63 -8.62 -21.29
N LEU A 113 9.95 -8.34 -22.39
CA LEU A 113 9.25 -7.07 -22.64
C LEU A 113 7.80 -7.07 -22.15
N ILE A 114 7.21 -8.24 -21.88
CA ILE A 114 5.84 -8.38 -21.38
C ILE A 114 5.87 -8.90 -19.95
N THR A 115 5.52 -8.02 -19.01
CA THR A 115 5.36 -8.41 -17.61
C THR A 115 4.08 -9.22 -17.43
N THR A 116 4.20 -10.53 -17.26
CA THR A 116 3.07 -11.43 -16.93
C THR A 116 3.03 -11.65 -15.43
N THR A 117 2.01 -11.11 -14.75
CA THR A 117 1.81 -11.36 -13.32
C THR A 117 0.78 -12.47 -13.11
N GLU A 118 1.24 -13.71 -12.94
CA GLU A 118 0.38 -14.82 -12.53
C GLU A 118 0.23 -14.81 -11.00
N LYS A 119 -0.99 -14.53 -10.53
CA LYS A 119 -1.33 -14.59 -9.10
C LYS A 119 -2.32 -15.72 -8.87
N PRO A 120 -2.11 -16.58 -7.86
CA PRO A 120 -3.08 -17.61 -7.52
C PRO A 120 -4.40 -16.97 -7.09
N ALA A 121 -5.48 -17.29 -7.80
CA ALA A 121 -6.82 -16.83 -7.50
C ALA A 121 -7.38 -17.61 -6.30
N ARG A 122 -7.20 -17.07 -5.09
CA ARG A 122 -7.69 -17.68 -3.84
C ARG A 122 -9.18 -18.02 -3.89
N ASP A 123 -10.00 -17.17 -4.51
CA ASP A 123 -11.44 -17.40 -4.65
C ASP A 123 -11.76 -18.59 -5.57
N ALA A 124 -10.99 -18.78 -6.65
CA ALA A 124 -11.14 -19.93 -7.53
C ALA A 124 -10.60 -21.21 -6.90
N LEU A 125 -9.54 -21.10 -6.08
CA LEU A 125 -9.00 -22.23 -5.31
C LEU A 125 -10.00 -22.72 -4.26
N ASN A 126 -10.81 -21.85 -3.64
CA ASN A 126 -11.86 -22.26 -2.70
C ASN A 126 -12.99 -23.08 -3.33
N ASN A 127 -13.16 -23.04 -4.66
CA ASN A 127 -14.17 -23.82 -5.38
C ASN A 127 -13.67 -25.22 -5.80
N LEU A 128 -12.38 -25.52 -5.61
CA LEU A 128 -11.81 -26.82 -5.93
C LEU A 128 -12.00 -27.80 -4.76
N THR A 129 -12.15 -29.07 -5.09
CA THR A 129 -12.27 -30.13 -4.08
C THR A 129 -10.95 -30.31 -3.32
N ALA A 130 -11.02 -30.81 -2.08
CA ALA A 130 -9.81 -31.09 -1.28
C ALA A 130 -8.81 -32.02 -1.99
N ALA A 131 -9.28 -32.90 -2.87
CA ALA A 131 -8.44 -33.77 -3.70
C ALA A 131 -7.66 -33.01 -4.78
N GLU A 132 -8.23 -31.93 -5.33
CA GLU A 132 -7.60 -31.07 -6.34
C GLU A 132 -6.64 -30.07 -5.69
N LEU A 133 -7.00 -29.52 -4.52
CA LEU A 133 -6.14 -28.62 -3.76
C LEU A 133 -4.90 -29.34 -3.22
N LYS A 134 -5.03 -30.62 -2.82
CA LYS A 134 -3.89 -31.46 -2.43
C LYS A 134 -2.92 -31.73 -3.59
N LYS A 135 -3.41 -31.80 -4.84
CA LYS A 135 -2.55 -31.90 -6.04
C LYS A 135 -1.81 -30.59 -6.33
N LEU A 136 -2.40 -29.45 -5.95
CA LEU A 136 -1.81 -28.11 -6.11
C LEU A 136 -0.88 -27.71 -4.94
N GLY A 137 -0.69 -28.58 -3.94
CA GLY A 137 0.12 -28.29 -2.76
C GLY A 137 -0.54 -27.29 -1.79
N VAL A 138 -1.83 -26.99 -1.97
CA VAL A 138 -2.59 -26.12 -1.07
C VAL A 138 -3.16 -26.98 0.06
N SER A 139 -2.64 -26.79 1.27
CA SER A 139 -3.20 -27.40 2.47
C SER A 139 -4.51 -26.70 2.84
N VAL A 140 -5.63 -27.38 2.64
CA VAL A 140 -6.92 -26.95 3.20
C VAL A 140 -6.96 -27.47 4.62
N THR A 141 -6.81 -26.58 5.59
CA THR A 141 -7.21 -26.89 6.96
C THR A 141 -8.73 -26.96 6.95
N GLU A 142 -9.31 -28.16 7.07
CA GLU A 142 -10.76 -28.31 7.21
C GLU A 142 -11.23 -27.42 8.36
N GLY A 143 -12.07 -26.43 8.02
CA GLY A 143 -12.66 -25.54 9.01
C GLY A 143 -13.64 -26.34 9.84
N GLY A 144 -13.18 -26.86 10.97
CA GLY A 144 -14.07 -27.32 12.05
C GLY A 144 -14.89 -26.16 12.61
N ASP A 145 -15.92 -26.48 13.38
CA ASP A 145 -16.74 -25.49 14.07
C ASP A 145 -15.86 -24.55 14.91
N ALA A 146 -15.69 -23.33 14.41
CA ALA A 146 -14.90 -22.31 15.08
C ALA A 146 -15.83 -21.47 15.95
N VAL A 147 -15.51 -21.39 17.25
CA VAL A 147 -16.15 -20.42 18.14
C VAL A 147 -15.89 -19.02 17.57
N PHE A 148 -16.97 -18.34 17.23
CA PHE A 148 -16.91 -17.09 16.49
C PHE A 148 -17.52 -15.96 17.33
N ILE A 149 -16.76 -14.88 17.57
CA ILE A 149 -17.20 -13.71 18.32
C ILE A 149 -17.16 -12.50 17.36
N LYS A 150 -18.34 -12.05 16.87
CA LYS A 150 -18.49 -10.83 16.03
C LYS A 150 -19.32 -9.84 16.82
N PRO A 151 -18.90 -8.60 16.90
CA PRO A 151 -19.80 -7.50 17.23
C PRO A 151 -20.78 -7.28 16.07
N ALA A 152 -21.94 -6.71 16.39
CA ALA A 152 -23.00 -6.46 15.41
C ALA A 152 -22.78 -5.16 14.59
N ASP A 153 -21.89 -4.24 14.99
CA ASP A 153 -21.96 -2.84 14.53
C ASP A 153 -20.69 -2.23 13.91
N SER A 154 -20.78 -1.97 12.59
CA SER A 154 -20.18 -0.84 11.86
C SER A 154 -18.64 -0.72 11.69
N GLU A 155 -18.22 0.11 10.73
CA GLU A 155 -16.88 0.14 10.11
C GLU A 155 -15.67 0.39 11.05
N VAL A 156 -15.87 1.04 12.19
CA VAL A 156 -14.83 1.19 13.24
C VAL A 156 -14.35 -0.19 13.72
N ASP A 157 -15.21 -1.19 13.58
CA ASP A 157 -14.93 -2.57 13.93
C ASP A 157 -13.82 -3.20 13.12
N LYS A 158 -13.63 -2.81 11.86
CA LYS A 158 -12.57 -3.40 11.03
C LYS A 158 -11.18 -3.01 11.54
N LEU A 159 -11.00 -1.76 11.95
CA LEU A 159 -9.75 -1.25 12.52
C LEU A 159 -9.48 -1.86 13.89
N VAL A 160 -10.50 -1.90 14.76
CA VAL A 160 -10.41 -2.53 16.08
C VAL A 160 -10.13 -4.03 15.97
N ASN A 161 -10.79 -4.73 15.04
CA ASN A 161 -10.56 -6.15 14.80
C ASN A 161 -9.15 -6.42 14.24
N ALA A 162 -8.61 -5.54 13.39
CA ALA A 162 -7.24 -5.67 12.90
C ALA A 162 -6.21 -5.50 14.03
N LEU A 163 -6.43 -4.55 14.94
CA LEU A 163 -5.59 -4.34 16.13
C LEU A 163 -5.66 -5.51 17.11
N LEU A 164 -6.86 -6.00 17.41
CA LEU A 164 -7.05 -7.16 18.28
C LEU A 164 -6.43 -8.43 17.69
N LYS A 165 -6.57 -8.63 16.38
CA LYS A 165 -5.95 -9.75 15.68
C LYS A 165 -4.41 -9.69 15.74
N GLY A 166 -3.83 -8.50 15.54
CA GLY A 166 -2.38 -8.30 15.68
C GLY A 166 -1.88 -8.60 17.09
N ALA A 167 -2.59 -8.16 18.13
CA ALA A 167 -2.22 -8.41 19.52
C ALA A 167 -2.33 -9.89 19.92
N MET A 168 -3.34 -10.60 19.40
CA MET A 168 -3.50 -12.04 19.63
C MET A 168 -2.42 -12.87 18.91
N GLU A 169 -1.98 -12.46 17.73
CA GLU A 169 -0.90 -13.11 16.98
C GLU A 169 0.47 -12.88 17.64
N GLU A 170 0.70 -11.72 18.26
CA GLU A 170 1.97 -11.38 18.94
C GLU A 170 2.12 -12.07 20.32
N GLN A 171 1.02 -12.46 20.97
CA GLN A 171 1.05 -13.25 22.21
C GLN A 171 1.15 -14.76 21.99
N ALA A 172 0.94 -15.23 20.75
CA ALA A 172 0.99 -16.65 20.39
C ALA A 172 2.34 -17.08 19.75
N ALA A 173 3.27 -16.14 19.59
CA ALA A 173 4.64 -16.35 19.10
C ALA A 173 5.65 -16.35 20.26
#